data_AF-A0A9D5LUU4-F1
#
_entry.id   AF-A0A9D5LUU4-F1
#
_cell.length_a   1.000
_cell.length_b   1.000
_cell.length_c   1.000
_cell.angle_alpha   90.00
_cell.angle_beta   90.00
_cell.angle_gamma   90.00
#
_symmetry.space_group_name_H-M   'P 1'
#
loop_
_entity.id
_entity.type
_entity.pdbx_description
1 polymer ?
#
loop_
_entity_poly.entity_id
_entity_poly.type
_entity_poly.pdbx_seq_one_letter_code
_entity_poly.pdbx_strand_id
1 'polypeptide(L)'
;MKTEHIITFLLLTLTCMMSAAKDADESKPTFRLYDLEYKIMPDIANTTVPGELYEESLVDVKPVINALVEYYGLVLEFNPDEIIAQPFVRGDVRGVVYTFPEPLKMPLAKYGAIVFTSVTENRYFTLESSINFGEGESKCWVLGETVSAVSHRNFGMVPDCNSPEEFIDLLEKMDKLQPSDADGKDAIETEEKKQ
;
A
#
# COMPACT_ATOMS: atom_id res chain seq x y z
N MET A 1 -9.67 -13.12 -16.67
CA MET A 1 -10.43 -11.85 -16.73
C MET A 1 -10.11 -10.87 -15.60
N LYS A 2 -10.16 -11.21 -14.30
CA LYS A 2 -10.12 -10.20 -13.21
C LYS A 2 -8.72 -9.63 -12.89
N THR A 3 -7.73 -10.50 -12.68
CA THR A 3 -6.32 -10.12 -12.48
C THR A 3 -5.74 -9.41 -13.71
N GLU A 4 -6.23 -9.75 -14.90
CA GLU A 4 -5.82 -9.15 -16.17
C GLU A 4 -6.17 -7.66 -16.26
N HIS A 5 -7.26 -7.18 -15.62
CA HIS A 5 -7.60 -5.76 -15.61
C HIS A 5 -6.63 -4.94 -14.73
N ILE A 6 -6.28 -5.46 -13.54
CA ILE A 6 -5.29 -4.84 -12.65
C ILE A 6 -3.92 -4.83 -13.34
N ILE A 7 -3.51 -5.96 -13.91
CA ILE A 7 -2.26 -6.08 -14.67
C ILE A 7 -2.25 -5.08 -15.84
N THR A 8 -3.32 -5.01 -16.64
CA THR A 8 -3.37 -4.11 -17.81
C THR A 8 -3.25 -2.65 -17.40
N PHE A 9 -3.89 -2.23 -16.31
CA PHE A 9 -3.83 -0.85 -15.84
C PHE A 9 -2.44 -0.51 -15.27
N LEU A 10 -1.85 -1.41 -14.46
CA LEU A 10 -0.50 -1.24 -13.91
C LEU A 10 0.58 -1.23 -15.01
N LEU A 11 0.43 -2.06 -16.04
CA LEU A 11 1.30 -2.03 -17.22
C LEU A 11 1.19 -0.70 -17.98
N LEU A 12 0.02 -0.05 -17.97
CA LEU A 12 -0.14 1.27 -18.57
C LEU A 12 0.57 2.36 -17.75
N THR A 13 0.45 2.34 -16.41
CA THR A 13 1.08 3.35 -15.53
C THR A 13 2.60 3.21 -15.46
N LEU A 14 3.14 1.98 -15.40
CA LEU A 14 4.59 1.77 -15.33
C LEU A 14 5.33 2.09 -16.64
N THR A 15 4.66 2.01 -17.79
CA THR A 15 5.27 2.30 -19.09
C THR A 15 5.80 3.75 -19.16
N CYS A 16 5.15 4.68 -18.46
CA CYS A 16 5.62 6.07 -18.34
C CYS A 16 6.87 6.22 -17.45
N MET A 17 7.03 5.41 -16.41
CA MET A 17 8.20 5.50 -15.51
C MET A 17 9.45 4.85 -16.11
N MET A 18 9.29 3.74 -16.84
CA MET A 18 10.40 2.97 -17.40
C MET A 18 10.94 3.53 -18.72
N SER A 19 10.19 4.42 -19.40
CA SER A 19 10.66 5.08 -20.63
C SER A 19 11.86 6.01 -20.40
N ALA A 20 12.16 6.38 -19.16
CA ALA A 20 13.31 7.24 -18.79
C ALA A 20 14.62 6.45 -18.53
N ALA A 21 14.57 5.12 -18.49
CA ALA A 21 15.72 4.27 -18.14
C ALA A 21 16.43 3.64 -19.36
N LYS A 22 16.03 4.00 -20.59
CA LYS A 22 16.48 3.29 -21.80
C LYS A 22 17.92 3.59 -22.25
N ASP A 23 18.62 4.52 -21.60
CA ASP A 23 19.98 4.91 -21.93
C ASP A 23 20.93 4.79 -20.71
N ALA A 24 21.10 3.59 -20.15
CA ALA A 24 22.29 3.24 -19.36
C ALA A 24 22.35 1.73 -19.08
N ASP A 25 23.45 1.11 -19.50
CA ASP A 25 23.94 -0.22 -19.08
C ASP A 25 23.14 -1.46 -19.54
N GLU A 26 23.84 -2.49 -20.02
CA GLU A 26 23.24 -3.75 -20.53
C GLU A 26 22.64 -4.65 -19.43
N SER A 27 22.52 -4.14 -18.20
CA SER A 27 21.95 -4.85 -17.06
C SER A 27 20.43 -4.75 -17.05
N LYS A 28 19.76 -5.88 -16.85
CA LYS A 28 18.29 -5.91 -16.72
C LYS A 28 17.86 -5.02 -15.55
N PRO A 29 16.79 -4.21 -15.71
CA PRO A 29 16.29 -3.38 -14.61
C PRO A 29 15.89 -4.25 -13.41
N THR A 30 16.26 -3.80 -12.21
CA THR A 30 15.92 -4.50 -10.96
C THR A 30 14.58 -4.00 -10.44
N PHE A 31 13.66 -4.92 -10.11
CA PHE A 31 12.43 -4.60 -9.41
C PHE A 31 12.67 -4.70 -7.90
N ARG A 32 12.63 -3.54 -7.25
CA ARG A 32 12.98 -3.42 -5.83
C ARG A 32 11.75 -3.67 -4.96
N LEU A 33 11.95 -4.21 -3.75
CA LEU A 33 10.87 -4.34 -2.77
C LEU A 33 10.29 -2.97 -2.43
N TYR A 34 11.14 -1.95 -2.37
CA TYR A 34 10.73 -0.55 -2.26
C TYR A 34 9.73 -0.12 -3.36
N ASP A 35 9.96 -0.54 -4.61
CA ASP A 35 9.05 -0.16 -5.70
C ASP A 35 7.70 -0.88 -5.56
N LEU A 36 7.68 -2.13 -5.07
CA LEU A 36 6.45 -2.81 -4.71
C LEU A 36 5.72 -2.04 -3.60
N GLU A 37 6.37 -1.84 -2.46
CA GLU A 37 5.81 -1.25 -1.24
C GLU A 37 5.28 0.16 -1.45
N TYR A 38 6.00 1.01 -2.19
CA TYR A 38 5.74 2.46 -2.23
C TYR A 38 5.30 2.99 -3.59
N LYS A 39 5.18 2.13 -4.61
CA LYS A 39 4.63 2.52 -5.92
C LYS A 39 3.51 1.61 -6.36
N ILE A 40 3.79 0.31 -6.46
CA ILE A 40 2.80 -0.65 -6.97
C ILE A 40 1.62 -0.82 -6.01
N MET A 41 1.89 -1.03 -4.71
CA MET A 41 0.83 -1.23 -3.73
C MET A 41 -0.07 0.00 -3.54
N PRO A 42 0.45 1.23 -3.45
CA PRO A 42 -0.37 2.43 -3.52
C PRO A 42 -1.20 2.55 -4.82
N ASP A 43 -0.63 2.22 -5.98
CA ASP A 43 -1.36 2.26 -7.25
C ASP A 43 -2.50 1.21 -7.27
N ILE A 44 -2.26 0.01 -6.74
CA ILE A 44 -3.30 -1.00 -6.53
C ILE A 44 -4.40 -0.46 -5.62
N ALA A 45 -4.04 0.18 -4.50
CA ALA A 45 -5.01 0.78 -3.58
C ALA A 45 -5.85 1.85 -4.29
N ASN A 46 -5.23 2.76 -5.05
CA ASN A 46 -5.91 3.85 -5.76
C ASN A 46 -6.80 3.39 -6.92
N THR A 47 -6.55 2.21 -7.47
CA THR A 47 -7.28 1.68 -8.63
C THR A 47 -8.33 0.65 -8.28
N THR A 48 -8.32 0.16 -7.04
CA THR A 48 -9.35 -0.76 -6.54
C THR A 48 -10.64 0.00 -6.29
N VAL A 49 -11.78 -0.54 -6.75
CA VAL A 49 -13.11 0.01 -6.43
C VAL A 49 -13.69 -0.76 -5.24
N PRO A 50 -14.05 -0.09 -4.12
CA PRO A 50 -14.70 -0.73 -2.98
C PRO A 50 -16.00 -1.45 -3.33
N GLY A 51 -16.23 -2.61 -2.71
CA GLY A 51 -17.44 -3.40 -2.85
C GLY A 51 -17.53 -4.24 -4.13
N GLU A 52 -16.54 -4.15 -5.01
CA GLU A 52 -16.44 -5.00 -6.20
C GLU A 52 -15.60 -6.26 -5.92
N LEU A 53 -15.74 -7.27 -6.79
CA LEU A 53 -15.02 -8.56 -6.75
C LEU A 53 -13.48 -8.45 -6.84
N TYR A 54 -12.94 -7.23 -6.85
CA TYR A 54 -11.51 -6.92 -6.85
C TYR A 54 -10.87 -7.09 -5.47
N GLU A 55 -11.60 -6.87 -4.37
CA GLU A 55 -11.06 -6.99 -3.01
C GLU A 55 -10.48 -8.39 -2.72
N GLU A 56 -11.17 -9.45 -3.16
CA GLU A 56 -10.71 -10.84 -2.99
C GLU A 56 -9.50 -11.18 -3.86
N SER A 57 -9.26 -10.42 -4.94
CA SER A 57 -8.10 -10.65 -5.81
C SER A 57 -6.81 -10.02 -5.26
N LEU A 58 -6.91 -9.19 -4.22
CA LEU A 58 -5.78 -8.53 -3.59
C LEU A 58 -5.04 -9.43 -2.59
N VAL A 59 -5.63 -10.57 -2.22
CA VAL A 59 -4.98 -11.55 -1.32
C VAL A 59 -3.88 -12.37 -2.00
N ASP A 60 -3.62 -12.15 -3.29
CA ASP A 60 -2.47 -12.70 -4.00
C ASP A 60 -1.87 -11.67 -4.98
N VAL A 61 -0.77 -11.03 -4.57
CA VAL A 61 -0.04 -10.05 -5.38
C VAL A 61 0.95 -10.69 -6.35
N LYS A 62 1.24 -12.00 -6.23
CA LYS A 62 2.24 -12.68 -7.05
C LYS A 62 1.92 -12.63 -8.55
N PRO A 63 0.67 -12.81 -9.01
CA PRO A 63 0.32 -12.66 -10.42
C PRO A 63 0.68 -11.28 -10.98
N VAL A 64 0.52 -10.21 -10.19
CA VAL A 64 0.89 -8.85 -10.58
C VAL A 64 2.41 -8.75 -10.70
N ILE A 65 3.16 -9.22 -9.70
CA ILE A 65 4.62 -9.23 -9.71
C ILE A 65 5.15 -10.00 -10.94
N ASN A 66 4.62 -11.20 -11.19
CA ASN A 66 5.03 -12.05 -12.31
C ASN A 66 4.77 -11.36 -13.65
N ALA A 67 3.62 -10.72 -13.81
CA ALA A 67 3.30 -9.99 -15.03
C ALA A 67 4.24 -8.78 -15.27
N LEU A 68 4.59 -8.05 -14.20
CA LEU A 68 5.56 -6.95 -14.30
C LEU A 68 6.96 -7.46 -14.68
N VAL A 69 7.40 -8.56 -14.06
CA VAL A 69 8.69 -9.20 -14.36
C VAL A 69 8.76 -9.66 -15.81
N GLU A 70 7.71 -10.32 -16.29
CA GLU A 70 7.64 -10.81 -17.67
C GLU A 70 7.61 -9.66 -18.68
N TYR A 71 6.75 -8.67 -18.46
CA TYR A 71 6.54 -7.58 -19.41
C TYR A 71 7.75 -6.64 -19.53
N TYR A 72 8.41 -6.31 -18.40
CA TYR A 72 9.55 -5.38 -18.38
C TYR A 72 10.91 -6.09 -18.35
N GLY A 73 10.93 -7.44 -18.30
CA GLY A 73 12.17 -8.21 -18.20
C GLY A 73 12.95 -7.95 -16.91
N LEU A 74 12.25 -7.73 -15.79
CA LEU A 74 12.84 -7.31 -14.52
C LEU A 74 13.55 -8.46 -13.80
N VAL A 75 14.51 -8.12 -12.94
CA VAL A 75 15.09 -9.05 -11.96
C VAL A 75 14.60 -8.66 -10.57
N LEU A 76 14.06 -9.61 -9.80
CA LEU A 76 13.56 -9.35 -8.46
C LEU A 76 14.71 -9.24 -7.44
N GLU A 77 14.67 -8.24 -6.56
CA GLU A 77 15.60 -8.16 -5.41
C GLU A 77 15.09 -8.91 -4.16
N PHE A 78 13.85 -9.41 -4.20
CA PHE A 78 13.15 -10.05 -3.09
C PHE A 78 12.49 -11.35 -3.55
N ASN A 79 12.13 -12.22 -2.61
CA ASN A 79 11.38 -13.43 -2.91
C ASN A 79 9.86 -13.17 -2.79
N PRO A 80 9.06 -13.28 -3.88
CA PRO A 80 7.62 -13.08 -3.82
C PRO A 80 6.90 -14.06 -2.89
N ASP A 81 7.48 -15.24 -2.62
CA ASP A 81 6.88 -16.23 -1.73
C ASP A 81 6.91 -15.83 -0.26
N GLU A 82 7.75 -14.87 0.11
CA GLU A 82 7.79 -14.28 1.45
C GLU A 82 6.70 -13.24 1.66
N ILE A 83 6.00 -12.83 0.60
CA ILE A 83 4.89 -11.89 0.69
C ILE A 83 3.61 -12.66 0.97
N ILE A 84 3.03 -12.40 2.12
CA ILE A 84 1.79 -13.03 2.57
C ILE A 84 0.72 -11.95 2.66
N ALA A 85 -0.44 -12.18 2.06
CA ALA A 85 -1.57 -11.29 2.18
C ALA A 85 -2.74 -12.00 2.87
N GLN A 86 -3.45 -11.28 3.73
CA GLN A 86 -4.64 -11.80 4.41
C GLN A 86 -5.72 -10.71 4.47
N PRO A 87 -6.99 -11.07 4.21
CA PRO A 87 -8.09 -10.13 4.40
C PRO A 87 -8.33 -9.90 5.89
N PHE A 88 -8.84 -8.73 6.24
CA PHE A 88 -9.30 -8.43 7.59
C PHE A 88 -10.64 -7.68 7.58
N VAL A 89 -11.34 -7.77 8.70
CA VAL A 89 -12.60 -7.04 8.96
C VAL A 89 -12.56 -6.49 10.39
N ARG A 90 -12.92 -5.22 10.55
CA ARG A 90 -13.02 -4.49 11.83
C ARG A 90 -14.26 -3.61 11.82
N GLY A 91 -15.31 -4.05 12.51
CA GLY A 91 -16.62 -3.43 12.38
C GLY A 91 -17.10 -3.48 10.92
N ASP A 92 -17.40 -2.31 10.35
CA ASP A 92 -17.80 -2.17 8.94
C ASP A 92 -16.60 -1.95 7.99
N VAL A 93 -15.40 -1.79 8.53
CA VAL A 93 -14.17 -1.57 7.74
C VAL A 93 -13.59 -2.92 7.31
N ARG A 94 -13.18 -2.99 6.05
CA ARG A 94 -12.57 -4.17 5.44
C ARG A 94 -11.24 -3.78 4.81
N GLY A 95 -10.36 -4.74 4.63
CA GLY A 95 -9.08 -4.48 3.98
C GLY A 95 -8.25 -5.73 3.77
N VAL A 96 -7.05 -5.52 3.26
CA VAL A 96 -6.03 -6.56 3.09
C VAL A 96 -4.74 -6.06 3.71
N VAL A 97 -4.17 -6.87 4.60
CA VAL A 97 -2.85 -6.63 5.17
C VAL A 97 -1.85 -7.56 4.49
N TYR A 98 -0.69 -7.01 4.18
CA TYR A 98 0.44 -7.65 3.53
C TYR A 98 1.58 -7.69 4.53
N THR A 99 2.15 -8.87 4.71
CA THR A 99 3.44 -9.07 5.37
C THR A 99 4.50 -9.10 4.29
N PHE A 100 5.47 -8.20 4.39
CA PHE A 100 6.64 -8.15 3.50
C PHE A 100 7.81 -8.91 4.13
N PRO A 101 8.87 -9.23 3.36
CA PRO A 101 10.12 -9.70 3.92
C PRO A 101 10.63 -8.74 5.01
N GLU A 102 11.27 -9.29 6.06
CA GLU A 102 11.79 -8.47 7.16
C GLU A 102 12.72 -7.37 6.60
N PRO A 103 12.45 -6.09 6.91
CA PRO A 103 13.17 -4.99 6.28
C PRO A 103 14.64 -4.94 6.72
N LEU A 104 15.54 -5.10 5.75
CA LEU A 104 17.00 -5.06 5.95
C LEU A 104 17.61 -3.67 5.77
N LYS A 105 16.90 -2.76 5.09
CA LYS A 105 17.34 -1.40 4.76
C LYS A 105 16.16 -0.44 4.95
N MET A 106 16.46 0.81 5.26
CA MET A 106 15.45 1.86 5.31
C MET A 106 15.35 2.60 3.96
N PRO A 107 14.18 3.16 3.62
CA PRO A 107 12.87 2.87 4.22
C PRO A 107 12.26 1.63 3.54
N LEU A 108 12.11 0.54 4.29
CA LEU A 108 11.31 -0.61 3.87
C LEU A 108 10.27 -0.92 4.94
N ALA A 109 9.12 -1.43 4.49
CA ALA A 109 8.01 -1.75 5.36
C ALA A 109 8.01 -3.22 5.79
N LYS A 110 7.63 -3.48 7.03
CA LYS A 110 7.35 -4.84 7.53
C LYS A 110 5.93 -5.28 7.16
N TYR A 111 4.99 -4.33 7.23
CA TYR A 111 3.61 -4.54 6.80
C TYR A 111 3.12 -3.40 5.92
N GLY A 112 2.21 -3.73 5.01
CA GLY A 112 1.39 -2.78 4.27
C GLY A 112 -0.08 -3.14 4.44
N ALA A 113 -0.98 -2.16 4.46
CA ALA A 113 -2.41 -2.41 4.55
C ALA A 113 -3.18 -1.52 3.57
N ILE A 114 -3.97 -2.15 2.71
CA ILE A 114 -5.01 -1.46 1.94
C ILE A 114 -6.29 -1.53 2.77
N VAL A 115 -6.82 -0.36 3.13
CA VAL A 115 -8.02 -0.19 3.94
C VAL A 115 -9.11 0.42 3.07
N PHE A 116 -10.26 -0.27 2.96
CA PHE A 116 -11.44 0.23 2.27
C PHE A 116 -12.26 1.05 3.26
N THR A 117 -11.98 2.36 3.33
CA THR A 117 -12.57 3.24 4.34
C THR A 117 -13.98 3.71 3.96
N SER A 118 -14.29 3.77 2.68
CA SER A 118 -15.64 4.07 2.18
C SER A 118 -15.91 3.37 0.85
N VAL A 119 -17.04 3.68 0.21
CA VAL A 119 -17.37 3.20 -1.14
C VAL A 119 -16.50 3.85 -2.24
N THR A 120 -15.81 4.93 -1.92
CA THR A 120 -15.02 5.75 -2.88
C THR A 120 -13.58 5.97 -2.47
N GLU A 121 -13.20 5.60 -1.24
CA GLU A 121 -11.88 5.87 -0.68
C GLU A 121 -11.21 4.58 -0.21
N ASN A 122 -9.98 4.40 -0.69
CA ASN A 122 -9.04 3.41 -0.21
C ASN A 122 -7.81 4.13 0.33
N ARG A 123 -7.24 3.58 1.39
CA ARG A 123 -6.05 4.13 2.03
C ARG A 123 -4.99 3.06 2.12
N TYR A 124 -3.74 3.43 1.89
CA TYR A 124 -2.62 2.51 1.97
C TYR A 124 -1.62 2.95 3.04
N PHE A 125 -1.50 2.12 4.07
CA PHE A 125 -0.64 2.36 5.23
C PHE A 125 0.54 1.38 5.26
N THR A 126 1.64 1.80 5.89
CA THR A 126 2.87 1.03 5.99
C THR A 126 3.45 1.09 7.40
N LEU A 127 3.96 -0.03 7.91
CA LEU A 127 4.80 -0.06 9.12
C LEU A 127 6.26 -0.07 8.70
N GLU A 128 6.92 1.08 8.78
CA GLU A 128 8.20 1.34 8.15
C GLU A 128 9.35 1.22 9.12
N SER A 129 10.41 0.53 8.70
CA SER A 129 11.67 0.55 9.42
C SER A 129 12.32 1.94 9.32
N SER A 130 12.73 2.46 10.48
CA SER A 130 13.40 3.75 10.60
C SER A 130 14.53 3.67 11.64
N ILE A 131 15.31 4.75 11.76
CA ILE A 131 16.36 4.90 12.76
C ILE A 131 16.01 6.10 13.64
N ASN A 132 16.08 5.88 14.95
CA ASN A 132 16.03 6.96 15.93
C ASN A 132 17.44 7.52 16.13
N PHE A 133 17.63 8.80 15.80
CA PHE A 133 18.90 9.53 15.95
C PHE A 133 19.10 10.15 17.34
N GLY A 134 18.33 9.73 18.35
CA GLY A 134 18.40 10.20 19.74
C GLY A 134 19.61 9.67 20.53
N GLU A 135 19.42 9.31 21.81
CA GLU A 135 20.48 8.78 22.71
C GLU A 135 20.94 7.36 22.31
N GLY A 136 21.52 7.24 21.11
CA GLY A 136 21.96 5.99 20.50
C GLY A 136 21.12 5.64 19.27
N GLU A 137 21.79 5.31 18.17
CA GLU A 137 21.14 4.80 16.96
C GLU A 137 20.43 3.49 17.28
N SER A 138 19.10 3.51 17.24
CA SER A 138 18.26 2.34 17.48
C SER A 138 17.21 2.22 16.39
N LYS A 139 16.96 0.98 15.94
CA LYS A 139 15.87 0.67 15.00
C LYS A 139 14.55 1.08 15.66
N CYS A 140 13.76 1.87 14.95
CA CYS A 140 12.41 2.23 15.34
C CYS A 140 11.44 1.98 14.19
N TRP A 141 10.16 2.13 14.49
CA TRP A 141 9.08 1.93 13.53
C TRP A 141 8.29 3.22 13.35
N VAL A 142 7.89 3.51 12.12
CA VAL A 142 7.08 4.68 11.77
C VAL A 142 5.84 4.19 11.04
N LEU A 143 4.68 4.77 11.38
CA LEU A 143 3.47 4.55 10.60
C LEU A 143 3.46 5.54 9.42
N GLY A 144 3.48 5.01 8.21
CA GLY A 144 3.38 5.76 6.97
C GLY A 144 2.01 5.62 6.30
N GLU A 145 1.67 6.55 5.43
CA GLU A 145 0.57 6.45 4.47
C GLU A 145 1.00 7.05 3.13
N THR A 146 0.82 6.29 2.06
CA THR A 146 1.05 6.81 0.71
C THR A 146 -0.26 7.35 0.16
N VAL A 147 -0.31 8.66 -0.06
CA VAL A 147 -1.53 9.39 -0.49
C VAL A 147 -1.59 9.49 -2.01
N SER A 148 -0.43 9.54 -2.67
CA SER A 148 -0.31 9.53 -4.12
C SER A 148 1.08 9.06 -4.51
N ALA A 149 1.33 8.88 -5.82
CA ALA A 149 2.65 8.49 -6.35
C ALA A 149 3.81 9.41 -5.93
N VAL A 150 3.52 10.63 -5.45
CA VAL A 150 4.53 11.62 -5.04
C VAL A 150 4.36 12.10 -3.59
N SER A 151 3.33 11.63 -2.88
CA SER A 151 3.00 12.13 -1.55
C SER A 151 2.93 11.01 -0.52
N HIS A 152 3.72 11.15 0.54
CA HIS A 152 3.83 10.21 1.63
C HIS A 152 3.72 10.95 2.97
N ARG A 153 2.86 10.47 3.87
CA ARG A 153 2.61 11.03 5.20
C ARG A 153 3.22 10.12 6.26
N ASN A 154 3.97 10.69 7.20
CA ASN A 154 4.48 10.00 8.38
C ASN A 154 3.67 10.43 9.61
N PHE A 155 3.18 9.48 10.39
CA PHE A 155 2.39 9.74 11.61
C PHE A 155 3.21 9.65 12.91
N GLY A 156 4.53 9.59 12.78
CA GLY A 156 5.46 9.51 13.90
C GLY A 156 5.82 8.08 14.29
N MET A 157 6.60 7.99 15.37
CA MET A 157 7.10 6.71 15.88
C MET A 157 5.99 5.88 16.53
N VAL A 158 6.00 4.59 16.24
CA VAL A 158 5.04 3.60 16.75
C VAL A 158 5.80 2.38 17.30
N PRO A 159 5.16 1.54 18.13
CA PRO A 159 5.72 0.24 18.50
C PRO A 159 5.93 -0.66 17.28
N ASP A 160 6.82 -1.64 17.41
CA ASP A 160 6.86 -2.78 16.48
C ASP A 160 5.56 -3.58 16.59
N CYS A 161 5.19 -4.25 15.49
CA CYS A 161 4.10 -5.22 15.44
C CYS A 161 4.67 -6.60 15.10
N ASN A 162 4.42 -7.59 15.95
CA ASN A 162 4.90 -8.97 15.77
C ASN A 162 4.00 -9.80 14.88
N SER A 163 2.81 -9.29 14.55
CA SER A 163 1.87 -9.94 13.64
C SER A 163 1.10 -8.92 12.80
N PRO A 164 0.50 -9.35 11.67
CA PRO A 164 -0.41 -8.51 10.89
C PRO A 164 -1.61 -8.00 11.70
N GLU A 165 -2.09 -8.80 12.66
CA GLU A 165 -3.20 -8.43 13.55
C GLU A 165 -2.81 -7.27 14.47
N GLU A 166 -1.61 -7.29 15.05
CA GLU A 166 -1.10 -6.17 15.86
C GLU A 166 -0.96 -4.88 15.03
N PHE A 167 -0.64 -5.00 13.75
CA PHE A 167 -0.59 -3.84 12.85
C PHE A 167 -2.00 -3.28 12.57
N ILE A 168 -3.00 -4.15 12.36
CA ILE A 168 -4.40 -3.72 12.22
C ILE A 168 -4.89 -3.03 13.51
N ASP A 169 -4.58 -3.59 14.67
CA ASP A 169 -4.93 -3.01 15.97
C ASP A 169 -4.25 -1.64 16.17
N LEU A 170 -3.01 -1.46 15.69
CA LEU A 170 -2.33 -0.16 15.68
C LEU A 170 -3.09 0.86 14.82
N LEU A 171 -3.51 0.48 13.61
CA LEU A 171 -4.30 1.35 12.72
C LEU A 171 -5.63 1.76 13.37
N GLU A 172 -6.32 0.82 14.00
CA GLU A 172 -7.56 1.09 14.73
C GLU A 172 -7.33 2.06 15.89
N LYS A 173 -6.31 1.81 16.72
CA LYS A 173 -5.94 2.68 17.85
C LYS A 173 -5.57 4.10 17.43
N MET A 174 -5.01 4.26 16.23
CA MET A 174 -4.61 5.55 15.65
C MET A 174 -5.69 6.20 14.80
N ASP A 175 -6.91 5.66 14.81
CA ASP A 175 -8.07 6.15 14.05
C ASP A 175 -7.80 6.24 12.54
N LYS A 176 -7.10 5.22 12.01
CA LYS A 176 -6.71 5.12 10.59
C LYS A 176 -7.58 4.18 9.78
N LEU A 177 -8.55 3.53 10.43
CA LEU A 177 -9.55 2.71 9.75
C LEU A 177 -10.76 3.53 9.25
N GLN A 178 -10.88 4.80 9.66
CA GLN A 178 -11.93 5.71 9.21
C GLN A 178 -11.56 6.42 7.89
N PRO A 179 -12.56 6.92 7.14
CA PRO A 179 -12.33 7.82 6.01
C PRO A 179 -11.43 9.00 6.40
N SER A 180 -10.70 9.56 5.45
CA SER A 180 -9.99 10.80 5.74
C SER A 180 -11.01 11.93 5.99
N ASP A 181 -10.72 12.83 6.95
CA ASP A 181 -11.59 13.97 7.30
C ASP A 181 -11.88 14.95 6.14
N ALA A 182 -11.32 14.70 4.95
CA ALA A 182 -11.52 15.49 3.75
C ALA A 182 -12.97 15.43 3.22
N ASP A 183 -13.73 14.37 3.53
CA ASP A 183 -15.13 14.23 3.09
C ASP A 183 -16.16 14.72 4.13
N GLY A 184 -15.72 15.34 5.24
CA GLY A 184 -16.57 15.72 6.37
C GLY A 184 -17.08 17.18 6.41
N LYS A 185 -16.88 17.96 5.35
CA LYS A 185 -17.43 19.33 5.23
C LYS A 185 -17.85 19.61 3.81
N ASP A 186 -18.97 19.03 3.39
CA ASP A 186 -19.93 19.62 2.43
C ASP A 186 -21.05 18.60 2.14
N ALA A 187 -21.91 18.36 3.13
CA ALA A 187 -23.18 17.68 2.91
C ALA A 187 -24.32 18.46 3.59
N ILE A 188 -24.60 19.63 2.99
CA ILE A 188 -25.94 20.19 2.73
C ILE A 188 -26.97 20.01 3.87
N GLU A 189 -27.03 20.98 4.79
CA GLU A 189 -28.30 21.35 5.43
C GLU A 189 -29.25 21.85 4.33
N THR A 190 -30.10 20.96 3.81
CA THR A 190 -31.25 21.41 3.01
C THR A 190 -32.36 21.73 4.00
N GLU A 191 -32.67 23.02 4.08
CA GLU A 191 -33.86 23.54 4.75
C GLU A 191 -35.13 22.84 4.24
N GLU A 192 -35.78 22.08 5.11
CA GLU A 192 -37.24 21.90 5.04
C GLU A 192 -37.84 22.21 6.42
N LYS A 193 -38.11 23.49 6.67
CA LYS A 193 -39.23 23.87 7.53
C LYS A 193 -40.26 24.61 6.69
N LYS A 194 -41.29 23.84 6.35
CA LYS A 194 -42.54 24.21 5.70
C LYS A 194 -43.17 25.46 6.32
N GLN A 195 -43.69 26.30 5.41
CA GLN A 195 -44.71 27.32 5.63
C GLN A 195 -45.97 26.74 6.28
#